data_AF-A0A533ZHJ9-F1
#
_entry.id   AF-A0A533ZHJ9-F1
#
_cell.length_a   1.000
_cell.length_b   1.000
_cell.length_c   1.000
_cell.angle_alpha   90.00
_cell.angle_beta   90.00
_cell.angle_gamma   90.00
#
_symmetry.space_group_name_H-M   'P 1'
#
loop_
_entity.id
_entity.type
_entity.pdbx_description
1 polymer ?
#
loop_
_entity_poly.entity_id
_entity_poly.type
_entity_poly.pdbx_seq_one_letter_code
_entity_poly.pdbx_strand_id
1 'polypeptide(L)'
;MAQKFGNSRWVKEGFLDNRAAGSVVGRITLAVIGPVDVYLQGDFKGEIAGKAIRFRNSGFVDEDLAGQVLGDFEVPQVGEVSLISFDPHPLLAPHPYIEWFSIRKNHYRIELAPADAWILTGAEAAALDSESGAIRNALGAQVRSTRERAGPDWGV
;
A
#
# COMPACT_ATOMS: atom_id res chain seq x y z
N MET A 1 -10.77 -8.78 -16.03
CA MET A 1 -9.97 -8.16 -14.94
C MET A 1 -10.83 -7.06 -14.32
N ALA A 2 -11.37 -7.27 -13.13
CA ALA A 2 -12.16 -6.23 -12.45
C ALA A 2 -11.19 -5.21 -11.84
N GLN A 3 -11.11 -4.01 -12.42
CA GLN A 3 -10.45 -2.89 -11.75
C GLN A 3 -11.29 -2.52 -10.53
N LYS A 4 -10.78 -2.81 -9.32
CA LYS A 4 -11.39 -2.33 -8.07
C LYS A 4 -10.98 -0.87 -7.84
N PHE A 5 -11.51 0.02 -8.67
CA PHE A 5 -11.31 1.46 -8.49
C PHE A 5 -12.06 1.95 -7.25
N GLY A 6 -11.45 2.87 -6.48
CA GLY A 6 -12.22 3.77 -5.62
C GLY A 6 -12.44 3.34 -4.17
N ASN A 7 -11.61 2.45 -3.61
CA ASN A 7 -11.69 2.13 -2.19
C ASN A 7 -11.17 3.26 -1.27
N SER A 8 -10.67 4.36 -1.84
CA SER A 8 -10.09 5.47 -1.07
C SER A 8 -11.03 5.94 0.03
N ARG A 9 -12.34 6.11 -0.24
CA ARG A 9 -13.31 6.57 0.76
C ARG A 9 -13.48 5.67 2.00
N TRP A 10 -13.10 4.39 1.93
CA TRP A 10 -13.14 3.47 3.06
C TRP A 10 -11.77 3.24 3.71
N VAL A 11 -10.72 3.88 3.19
CA VAL A 11 -9.43 3.94 3.85
C VAL A 11 -9.48 5.06 4.88
N LYS A 12 -9.15 4.75 6.13
CA LYS A 12 -9.15 5.71 7.24
C LYS A 12 -7.80 6.41 7.36
N GLU A 13 -6.75 5.62 7.56
CA GLU A 13 -5.40 6.10 7.84
C GLU A 13 -4.39 4.97 7.69
N GLY A 14 -3.11 5.31 7.71
CA GLY A 14 -2.04 4.33 7.69
C GLY A 14 -0.66 4.94 7.66
N PHE A 15 0.32 4.06 7.59
CA PHE A 15 1.71 4.42 7.30
C PHE A 15 2.28 3.43 6.31
N LEU A 16 3.26 3.90 5.54
CA LEU A 16 4.07 3.06 4.66
C LEU A 16 5.53 3.48 4.79
N ASP A 17 6.43 2.50 4.85
CA ASP A 17 7.85 2.66 5.11
C ASP A 17 8.65 2.00 3.99
N ASN A 18 9.33 2.84 3.21
CA ASN A 18 10.21 2.45 2.11
C ASN A 18 11.69 2.75 2.41
N ARG A 19 12.07 2.92 3.68
CA ARG A 19 13.48 3.17 4.04
C ARG A 19 14.41 1.98 3.76
N ALA A 20 13.85 0.78 3.63
CA ALA A 20 14.57 -0.41 3.16
C ALA A 20 14.31 -0.63 1.67
N ALA A 21 15.33 -0.36 0.84
CA ALA A 21 15.24 -0.43 -0.61
C ALA A 21 14.68 -1.77 -1.13
N GLY A 22 13.85 -1.70 -2.16
CA GLY A 22 13.18 -2.84 -2.79
C GLY A 22 11.95 -3.35 -2.03
N SER A 23 11.57 -2.73 -0.92
CA SER A 23 10.37 -3.10 -0.16
C SER A 23 9.65 -1.89 0.43
N VAL A 24 8.32 -1.95 0.37
CA VAL A 24 7.42 -1.10 1.14
C VAL A 24 6.72 -1.97 2.17
N VAL A 25 6.76 -1.57 3.44
CA VAL A 25 5.98 -2.21 4.50
C VAL A 25 5.12 -1.20 5.21
N GLY A 26 4.03 -1.63 5.84
CA GLY A 26 3.27 -0.74 6.70
C GLY A 26 1.90 -1.29 7.05
N ARG A 27 1.01 -0.40 7.46
CA ARG A 27 -0.35 -0.77 7.87
C ARG A 27 -1.34 0.25 7.35
N ILE A 28 -2.46 -0.27 6.85
CA ILE A 28 -3.58 0.53 6.37
C ILE A 28 -4.82 0.11 7.15
N THR A 29 -5.53 1.07 7.73
CA THR A 29 -6.82 0.82 8.38
C THR A 29 -7.95 1.11 7.41
N LEU A 30 -8.81 0.11 7.18
CA LEU A 30 -10.01 0.24 6.35
C LEU A 30 -11.28 0.13 7.20
N ALA A 31 -12.39 0.73 6.74
CA ALA A 31 -13.72 0.51 7.31
C ALA A 31 -14.05 -0.98 7.33
N VAL A 32 -14.75 -1.42 8.38
CA VAL A 32 -15.19 -2.82 8.62
C VAL A 32 -14.06 -3.84 8.82
N ILE A 33 -12.99 -3.81 8.01
CA ILE A 33 -11.85 -4.73 8.11
C ILE A 33 -10.94 -4.36 9.28
N GLY A 34 -10.74 -3.07 9.53
CA GLY A 34 -9.77 -2.58 10.50
C GLY A 34 -8.33 -2.58 9.95
N PRO A 35 -7.31 -2.73 10.81
CA PRO A 35 -5.90 -2.66 10.42
C PRO A 35 -5.48 -3.85 9.56
N VAL A 36 -4.83 -3.57 8.44
CA VAL A 36 -4.25 -4.57 7.53
C VAL A 36 -2.77 -4.29 7.34
N ASP A 37 -1.94 -5.27 7.66
CA ASP A 37 -0.51 -5.22 7.39
C ASP A 37 -0.23 -5.38 5.89
N VAL A 38 0.76 -4.63 5.42
CA VAL A 38 1.12 -4.49 4.01
C VAL A 38 2.60 -4.83 3.84
N TYR A 39 2.91 -5.68 2.85
CA TYR A 39 4.25 -5.89 2.32
C TYR A 39 4.20 -5.86 0.80
N LEU A 40 4.91 -4.91 0.17
CA LEU A 40 4.99 -4.79 -1.28
C LEU A 40 6.45 -4.82 -1.72
N GLN A 41 6.76 -5.60 -2.77
CA GLN A 41 8.05 -5.51 -3.46
C GLN A 41 8.07 -4.29 -4.38
N GLY A 42 9.16 -3.53 -4.33
CA GLY A 42 9.33 -2.27 -5.06
C GLY A 42 9.51 -1.08 -4.12
N ASP A 43 9.56 0.12 -4.71
CA ASP A 43 9.89 1.36 -4.02
C ASP A 43 8.91 2.47 -4.36
N PHE A 44 8.82 3.47 -3.47
CA PHE A 44 8.18 4.74 -3.80
C PHE A 44 8.95 5.46 -4.93
N LYS A 45 8.28 6.42 -5.57
CA LYS A 45 8.84 7.26 -6.62
C LYS A 45 8.90 8.73 -6.17
N GLY A 46 9.65 9.53 -6.93
CA GLY A 46 9.75 10.97 -6.71
C GLY A 46 10.38 11.36 -5.37
N GLU A 47 9.89 12.44 -4.80
CA GLU A 47 10.33 13.08 -3.56
C GLU A 47 10.21 12.21 -2.31
N ILE A 48 9.34 11.19 -2.35
CA ILE A 48 9.12 10.27 -1.24
C ILE A 48 9.99 9.00 -1.33
N ALA A 49 10.79 8.81 -2.39
CA ALA A 49 11.65 7.63 -2.55
C ALA A 49 12.58 7.41 -1.34
N GLY A 50 12.58 6.20 -0.80
CA GLY A 50 13.42 5.86 0.37
C GLY A 50 12.95 6.48 1.69
N LYS A 51 11.73 7.01 1.76
CA LYS A 51 11.15 7.65 2.95
C LYS A 51 10.08 6.78 3.60
N ALA A 52 9.66 7.18 4.79
CA ALA A 52 8.44 6.72 5.41
C ALA A 52 7.40 7.84 5.36
N ILE A 53 6.14 7.47 5.12
CA ILE A 53 5.01 8.39 5.06
C ILE A 53 3.94 7.95 6.05
N ARG A 54 3.16 8.92 6.51
CA ARG A 54 1.83 8.67 7.10
C ARG A 54 0.77 9.31 6.22
N PHE A 55 -0.43 8.79 6.37
CA PHE A 55 -1.58 9.38 5.72
C PHE A 55 -2.84 9.17 6.57
N ARG A 56 -3.78 10.09 6.40
CA ARG A 56 -5.12 10.05 6.98
C ARG A 56 -6.09 10.62 5.97
N ASN A 57 -7.13 9.87 5.64
CA ASN A 57 -8.10 10.28 4.66
C ASN A 57 -9.19 11.14 5.30
N SER A 58 -9.24 12.41 4.93
CA SER A 58 -10.28 13.36 5.36
C SER A 58 -11.67 13.01 4.81
N GLY A 59 -11.74 12.30 3.67
CA GLY A 59 -12.96 11.81 3.04
C GLY A 59 -13.39 10.42 3.50
N PHE A 60 -12.86 9.92 4.61
CA PHE A 60 -13.22 8.62 5.15
C PHE A 60 -14.70 8.54 5.55
N VAL A 61 -15.37 7.45 5.13
CA VAL A 61 -16.75 7.14 5.50
C VAL A 61 -16.80 5.72 6.08
N ASP A 62 -17.37 5.60 7.27
CA ASP A 62 -17.63 4.31 7.93
C ASP A 62 -19.11 3.96 7.74
N GLU A 63 -19.39 3.07 6.79
CA GLU A 63 -20.75 2.65 6.44
C GLU A 63 -20.79 1.17 6.09
N ASP A 64 -21.93 0.51 6.35
CA ASP A 64 -22.10 -0.95 6.17
C ASP A 64 -21.82 -1.42 4.74
N LEU A 65 -22.01 -0.55 3.75
CA LEU A 65 -21.72 -0.83 2.34
C LEU A 65 -20.23 -1.16 2.12
N ALA A 66 -19.33 -0.64 2.96
CA ALA A 66 -17.90 -0.96 2.90
C ALA A 66 -17.66 -2.47 3.02
N GLY A 67 -18.39 -3.17 3.89
CA GLY A 67 -18.24 -4.61 4.09
C GLY A 67 -18.59 -5.42 2.84
N GLN A 68 -19.55 -4.96 2.04
CA GLN A 68 -19.93 -5.64 0.79
C GLN A 68 -18.86 -5.48 -0.29
N VAL A 69 -18.28 -4.28 -0.42
CA VAL A 69 -17.31 -3.99 -1.48
C VAL A 69 -15.90 -4.46 -1.12
N LEU A 70 -15.55 -4.39 0.16
CA LEU A 70 -14.28 -4.87 0.70
C LEU A 70 -14.29 -6.36 1.07
N GLY A 71 -15.39 -7.09 0.87
CA GLY A 71 -15.51 -8.49 1.28
C GLY A 71 -14.43 -9.43 0.73
N ASP A 72 -13.91 -9.12 -0.45
CA ASP A 72 -12.83 -9.88 -1.11
C ASP A 72 -11.44 -9.23 -0.93
N PHE A 73 -11.30 -8.26 -0.02
CA PHE A 73 -10.03 -7.63 0.26
C PHE A 73 -9.08 -8.64 0.93
N GLU A 74 -7.86 -8.77 0.41
CA GLU A 74 -6.91 -9.74 0.94
C GLU A 74 -6.30 -9.23 2.24
N VAL A 75 -6.18 -10.09 3.24
CA VAL A 75 -5.57 -9.77 4.53
C VAL A 75 -4.62 -10.90 4.89
N PRO A 76 -3.31 -10.64 5.10
CA PRO A 76 -2.61 -9.37 4.88
C PRO A 76 -2.52 -8.99 3.40
N GLN A 77 -2.10 -7.75 3.12
CA GLN A 77 -1.83 -7.29 1.76
C GLN A 77 -0.37 -7.57 1.39
N VAL A 78 -0.18 -8.51 0.47
CA VAL A 78 1.14 -8.91 -0.02
C VAL A 78 1.18 -8.77 -1.53
N GLY A 79 2.21 -8.15 -2.09
CA GLY A 79 2.21 -7.83 -3.52
C GLY A 79 3.42 -7.06 -4.05
N GLU A 80 3.19 -6.30 -5.11
CA GLU A 80 4.17 -5.51 -5.86
C GLU A 80 3.67 -4.06 -6.00
N VAL A 81 4.55 -3.09 -5.75
CA VAL A 81 4.29 -1.67 -6.01
C VAL A 81 4.05 -1.46 -7.51
N SER A 82 2.97 -0.76 -7.85
CA SER A 82 2.75 -0.21 -9.19
C SER A 82 3.30 1.22 -9.23
N LEU A 83 2.71 2.11 -8.44
CA LEU A 83 3.11 3.50 -8.30
C LEU A 83 2.74 4.02 -6.91
N ILE A 84 3.73 4.53 -6.18
CA ILE A 84 3.51 5.27 -4.94
C ILE A 84 4.29 6.58 -5.03
N SER A 85 3.59 7.72 -5.07
CA SER A 85 4.13 9.07 -5.30
C SER A 85 3.21 10.14 -4.71
N PHE A 86 3.71 11.33 -4.34
CA PHE A 86 2.84 12.50 -4.12
C PHE A 86 2.72 13.41 -5.36
N ASP A 87 3.43 13.08 -6.44
CA ASP A 87 3.27 13.71 -7.75
C ASP A 87 3.20 12.63 -8.84
N PRO A 88 2.02 11.98 -9.03
CA PRO A 88 1.91 10.80 -9.88
C PRO A 88 1.92 11.12 -11.38
N HIS A 89 1.58 12.35 -11.78
CA HIS A 89 1.47 12.71 -13.19
C HIS A 89 1.63 14.21 -13.42
N PRO A 90 2.46 14.66 -14.40
CA PRO A 90 2.77 16.08 -14.62
C PRO A 90 1.57 16.93 -15.08
N LEU A 91 0.49 16.29 -15.55
CA LEU A 91 -0.75 16.98 -15.97
C LEU A 91 -1.82 17.01 -14.87
N LEU A 92 -1.57 16.42 -13.71
CA LEU A 92 -2.48 16.44 -12.57
C LEU A 92 -1.89 17.33 -11.47
N ALA A 93 -2.76 17.87 -10.60
CA ALA A 93 -2.26 18.49 -9.38
C ALA A 93 -1.56 17.42 -8.53
N PRO A 94 -0.39 17.72 -7.93
CA PRO A 94 0.27 16.79 -7.01
C PRO A 94 -0.68 16.36 -5.90
N HIS A 95 -0.79 15.04 -5.69
CA HIS A 95 -1.59 14.43 -4.66
C HIS A 95 -1.06 13.03 -4.31
N PRO A 96 -1.26 12.54 -3.08
CA PRO A 96 -0.85 11.20 -2.70
C PRO A 96 -1.59 10.12 -3.49
N TYR A 97 -0.80 9.30 -4.17
CA TYR A 97 -1.24 8.19 -4.99
C TYR A 97 -0.54 6.92 -4.53
N ILE A 98 -1.29 5.90 -4.11
CA ILE A 98 -0.78 4.63 -3.63
C ILE A 98 -1.43 3.51 -4.44
N GLU A 99 -0.65 2.81 -5.25
CA GLU A 99 -1.14 1.79 -6.17
C GLU A 99 -0.25 0.55 -6.17
N TRP A 100 -0.88 -0.62 -6.11
CA TRP A 100 -0.17 -1.90 -6.06
C TRP A 100 -1.00 -3.04 -6.65
N PHE A 101 -0.32 -4.13 -6.95
CA PHE A 101 -0.93 -5.41 -7.29
C PHE A 101 -0.68 -6.39 -6.16
N SER A 102 -1.70 -7.10 -5.71
CA SER A 102 -1.50 -8.26 -4.82
C SER A 102 -0.80 -9.41 -5.54
N ILE A 103 -0.37 -10.42 -4.76
CA ILE A 103 0.13 -11.69 -5.30
C ILE A 103 -0.87 -12.41 -6.21
N ARG A 104 -2.18 -12.21 -6.01
CA ARG A 104 -3.24 -12.74 -6.89
C ARG A 104 -3.52 -11.83 -8.09
N LYS A 105 -2.70 -10.81 -8.30
CA LYS A 105 -2.81 -9.82 -9.38
C LYS A 105 -4.10 -8.98 -9.33
N ASN A 106 -4.77 -8.94 -8.16
CA ASN A 106 -5.79 -7.94 -7.91
C ASN A 106 -5.14 -6.56 -7.79
N HIS A 107 -5.72 -5.57 -8.46
CA HIS A 107 -5.22 -4.21 -8.52
C HIS A 107 -5.92 -3.34 -7.47
N TYR A 108 -5.13 -2.59 -6.69
CA TYR A 108 -5.60 -1.71 -5.64
C TYR A 108 -5.03 -0.32 -5.81
N ARG A 109 -5.86 0.68 -5.50
CA ARG A 109 -5.51 2.09 -5.61
C ARG A 109 -6.15 2.91 -4.50
N ILE A 110 -5.37 3.83 -3.94
CA ILE A 110 -5.79 4.86 -2.99
C ILE A 110 -5.30 6.20 -3.52
N GLU A 111 -6.24 7.12 -3.72
CA GLU A 111 -5.98 8.53 -4.02
C GLU A 111 -6.46 9.36 -2.84
N LEU A 112 -5.61 10.25 -2.33
CA LEU A 112 -5.92 11.10 -1.18
C LEU A 112 -5.85 12.58 -1.57
N ALA A 113 -6.44 13.43 -0.74
CA ALA A 113 -6.27 14.87 -0.90
C ALA A 113 -4.79 15.28 -0.66
N PRO A 114 -4.31 16.40 -1.24
CA PRO A 114 -2.90 16.79 -1.14
C PRO A 114 -2.33 16.90 0.27
N ALA A 115 -3.15 17.28 1.26
CA ALA A 115 -2.74 17.42 2.66
C ALA A 115 -2.89 16.13 3.50
N ASP A 116 -3.48 15.08 2.93
CA ASP A 116 -3.86 13.87 3.65
C ASP A 116 -2.70 12.86 3.76
N ALA A 117 -1.53 13.16 3.20
CA ALA A 117 -0.32 12.38 3.43
C ALA A 117 0.92 13.27 3.57
N TRP A 118 1.87 12.83 4.39
CA TRP A 118 3.10 13.57 4.66
C TRP A 118 4.29 12.64 4.89
N ILE A 119 5.47 13.14 4.54
CA ILE A 119 6.74 12.48 4.85
C ILE A 119 7.01 12.62 6.34
N LEU A 120 7.38 11.51 6.98
CA LEU A 120 7.73 11.51 8.39
C LEU A 120 9.08 12.16 8.64
N THR A 121 9.18 12.87 9.77
CA THR A 121 10.46 13.28 10.34
C THR A 121 11.27 12.05 10.76
N GLY A 122 12.59 12.22 10.97
CA GLY A 122 13.45 11.11 11.41
C GLY A 122 12.99 10.45 12.72
N ALA A 123 12.50 11.24 13.68
CA ALA A 123 11.98 10.74 14.95
C ALA A 123 10.67 9.94 14.77
N GLU A 124 9.74 10.45 13.95
CA GLU A 124 8.49 9.74 13.66
C GLU A 124 8.73 8.44 12.88
N ALA A 125 9.69 8.44 11.95
CA ALA A 125 10.07 7.26 11.21
C ALA A 125 10.75 6.22 12.13
N ALA A 126 11.62 6.65 13.04
CA ALA A 126 12.24 5.76 14.02
C ALA A 126 11.21 5.07 14.94
N ALA A 127 10.11 5.76 15.27
CA ALA A 127 9.01 5.16 16.03
C ALA A 127 8.33 3.97 15.30
N LEU A 128 8.49 3.85 13.98
CA LEU A 128 7.96 2.74 13.19
C LEU A 128 8.92 1.55 13.12
N ASP A 129 10.18 1.68 13.54
CA ASP A 129 11.22 0.68 13.26
C ASP A 129 10.85 -0.73 13.74
N SER A 130 10.32 -0.84 14.96
CA SER A 130 9.89 -2.12 15.53
C SER A 130 8.75 -2.75 14.72
N GLU A 131 7.78 -1.94 14.32
CA GLU A 131 6.58 -2.42 13.61
C GLU A 131 6.89 -2.76 12.15
N SER A 132 7.58 -1.87 11.44
CA SER A 132 8.11 -2.12 10.09
C SER A 132 8.99 -3.37 10.06
N GLY A 133 9.84 -3.57 11.07
CA GLY A 133 10.67 -4.76 11.23
C GLY A 133 9.84 -6.04 11.40
N ALA A 134 8.82 -6.00 12.27
CA ALA A 134 7.93 -7.14 12.51
C ALA A 134 7.16 -7.53 11.24
N ILE A 135 6.57 -6.58 10.53
CA ILE A 135 5.81 -6.82 9.29
C ILE A 135 6.73 -7.41 8.21
N ARG A 136 7.94 -6.83 8.05
CA ARG A 136 8.93 -7.33 7.08
C ARG A 136 9.31 -8.78 7.35
N ASN A 137 9.55 -9.13 8.61
CA ASN A 137 9.91 -10.48 9.02
C ASN A 137 8.74 -11.47 8.83
N ALA A 138 7.52 -11.05 9.15
CA ALA A 138 6.33 -11.89 9.05
C ALA A 138 5.91 -12.18 7.59
N LEU A 139 5.98 -11.17 6.71
CA LEU A 139 5.38 -11.25 5.38
C LEU A 139 6.39 -11.40 4.23
N GLY A 140 7.67 -11.06 4.44
CA GLY A 140 8.65 -10.99 3.34
C GLY A 140 8.91 -12.30 2.60
N ALA A 141 8.66 -13.45 3.23
CA ALA A 141 8.77 -14.76 2.55
C ALA A 141 7.63 -15.02 1.55
N GLN A 142 6.45 -14.43 1.76
CA GLN A 142 5.26 -14.71 0.95
C GLN A 142 5.36 -14.15 -0.47
N VAL A 143 6.04 -13.01 -0.67
CA VAL A 143 6.33 -12.47 -2.02
C VAL A 143 7.30 -13.33 -2.82
N ARG A 144 8.26 -13.99 -2.15
CA ARG A 144 9.24 -14.84 -2.84
C ARG A 144 8.60 -16.10 -3.43
N SER A 145 7.67 -16.71 -2.68
CA SER A 145 6.97 -17.93 -3.11
C SER A 145 6.19 -17.76 -4.43
N THR A 146 5.71 -16.55 -4.74
CA THR A 146 4.95 -16.30 -5.97
C THR A 146 5.83 -16.10 -7.20
N ARG A 147 7.08 -15.64 -7.04
CA ARG A 147 8.03 -15.48 -8.15
C ARG A 147 8.61 -16.84 -8.58
N GLU A 148 8.80 -17.76 -7.65
CA GLU A 148 9.24 -19.14 -7.92
C GLU A 148 8.18 -19.99 -8.63
N ARG A 149 6.89 -19.66 -8.48
CA ARG A 149 5.80 -20.29 -9.25
C ARG A 149 5.70 -19.81 -10.70
N ALA A 150 6.28 -18.66 -11.03
CA ALA A 150 6.36 -18.17 -12.41
C ALA A 150 7.61 -18.71 -13.11
N GLY A 151 7.76 -20.04 -13.15
CA GLY A 151 8.71 -20.69 -14.06
C GLY A 151 8.23 -20.51 -15.52
N PRO A 152 9.14 -20.52 -16.51
CA PRO A 152 8.77 -20.30 -17.90
C PRO A 152 7.85 -21.44 -18.38
N ASP A 153 6.63 -21.09 -18.78
CA ASP A 153 5.72 -21.97 -19.50
C ASP A 153 6.29 -22.18 -20.91
N TRP A 154 7.22 -23.14 -21.03
CA TRP A 154 7.59 -23.68 -22.34
C TRP A 154 6.49 -24.63 -22.76
N GLY A 155 5.48 -24.07 -23.41
CA GLY A 155 4.46 -24.83 -24.12
C GLY A 155 5.10 -25.77 -25.13
N VAL A 156 4.75 -27.05 -24.99
CA VAL A 156 5.02 -28.13 -25.97
C VAL A 156 3.86 -28.21 -26.94
#